data_AF-X1NVZ9-F1
#
_entry.id   AF-X1NVZ9-F1
#
_cell.length_a   1.000
_cell.length_b   1.000
_cell.length_c   1.000
_cell.angle_alpha   90.00
_cell.angle_beta   90.00
_cell.angle_gamma   90.00
#
_symmetry.space_group_name_H-M   'P 1'
#
loop_
_entity.id
_entity.type
_entity.pdbx_description
1 polymer ?
#
loop_
_entity_poly.entity_id
_entity_poly.type
_entity_poly.pdbx_seq_one_letter_code
_entity_poly.pdbx_strand_id
1 'polypeptide(L)'
;MKISPDCYGCLQGLIRRVARLATNDAALQQKAIEEATKILNNEFFYDQISIVIATGIHRVIKEITGNPDPYRAIKEKEMAIARELYRELSLRAEAVSRRRGRKRSNLDSDDLQGCLKLAAKANTIDFFRNPGVIRDALRKPLSFAIDDSSHFETKLKDVSKVLYLADNAGEIYFDLP
;
A
#
# COMPACT_ATOMS: atom_id res chain seq x y z
N MET A 1 1.52 11.81 -9.65
CA MET A 1 2.67 12.28 -10.46
C MET A 1 2.20 12.58 -11.87
N LYS A 2 2.81 13.56 -12.55
CA LYS A 2 2.61 13.72 -13.99
C LYS A 2 3.15 12.49 -14.71
N ILE A 3 2.56 12.19 -15.86
CA ILE A 3 2.96 11.06 -16.68
C ILE A 3 4.39 11.22 -17.18
N SER A 4 5.16 10.14 -17.13
CA SER A 4 6.47 9.98 -17.78
C SER A 4 6.37 8.95 -18.92
N PRO A 5 7.34 8.88 -19.84
CA PRO A 5 7.30 7.91 -20.95
C PRO A 5 7.13 6.46 -20.47
N ASP A 6 7.77 6.09 -19.36
CA ASP A 6 7.70 4.73 -18.79
C ASP A 6 6.30 4.36 -18.27
N CYS A 7 5.47 5.36 -17.97
CA CYS A 7 4.12 5.14 -17.44
C CYS A 7 3.21 4.38 -18.42
N TYR A 8 3.44 4.52 -19.73
CA TYR A 8 2.62 3.82 -20.73
C TYR A 8 2.75 2.31 -20.59
N GLY A 9 3.99 1.81 -20.51
CA GLY A 9 4.26 0.38 -20.31
C GLY A 9 3.74 -0.13 -18.97
N CYS A 10 3.86 0.66 -17.90
CA CYS A 10 3.30 0.33 -16.59
C CYS A 10 1.77 0.17 -16.65
N LEU A 11 1.06 1.10 -17.30
CA LEU A 11 -0.40 1.07 -17.44
C LEU A 11 -0.86 -0.10 -18.33
N GLN A 12 -0.14 -0.42 -19.40
CA GLN A 12 -0.40 -1.64 -20.18
C GLN A 12 -0.26 -2.91 -19.33
N GLY A 13 0.77 -2.96 -18.48
CA GLY A 13 0.97 -4.04 -17.51
C GLY A 13 -0.19 -4.13 -16.51
N LEU A 14 -0.69 -2.98 -16.03
CA LEU A 14 -1.84 -2.88 -15.14
C LEU A 14 -3.09 -3.49 -15.78
N ILE A 15 -3.43 -3.09 -17.01
CA ILE A 15 -4.61 -3.59 -17.75
C ILE A 15 -4.66 -5.12 -17.75
N ARG A 16 -3.56 -5.75 -18.19
CA ARG A 16 -3.47 -7.22 -18.29
C ARG A 16 -3.53 -7.92 -16.93
N ARG A 17 -3.07 -7.27 -15.88
CA ARG A 17 -3.08 -7.82 -14.52
C ARG A 17 -4.48 -7.76 -13.93
N VAL A 18 -5.13 -6.61 -14.04
CA VAL A 18 -6.49 -6.38 -13.51
C VAL A 18 -7.51 -7.26 -14.22
N ALA A 19 -7.45 -7.35 -15.56
CA ALA A 19 -8.36 -8.22 -16.32
C ALA A 19 -8.28 -9.68 -15.88
N ARG A 20 -7.05 -10.20 -15.65
CA ARG A 20 -6.83 -11.56 -15.14
C ARG A 20 -7.30 -11.77 -13.72
N LEU A 21 -7.19 -10.75 -12.87
CA LEU A 21 -7.70 -10.81 -11.50
C LEU A 21 -9.23 -10.71 -11.45
N ALA A 22 -9.83 -10.01 -12.42
CA ALA A 22 -11.25 -9.72 -12.42
C ALA A 22 -12.12 -10.92 -12.83
N THR A 23 -11.64 -11.78 -13.73
CA THR A 23 -12.41 -12.96 -14.22
C THR A 23 -11.48 -14.02 -14.82
N ASN A 24 -11.95 -15.28 -14.89
CA ASN A 24 -11.30 -16.37 -15.63
C ASN A 24 -11.89 -16.60 -17.04
N ASP A 25 -12.95 -15.88 -17.41
CA ASP A 25 -13.56 -15.94 -18.74
C ASP A 25 -12.67 -15.23 -19.77
N ALA A 26 -12.14 -15.98 -20.75
CA ALA A 26 -11.23 -15.46 -21.75
C ALA A 26 -11.86 -14.39 -22.66
N ALA A 27 -13.15 -14.50 -22.99
CA ALA A 27 -13.84 -13.53 -23.83
C ALA A 27 -14.06 -12.21 -23.08
N LEU A 28 -14.44 -12.27 -21.80
CA LEU A 28 -14.56 -11.09 -20.95
C LEU A 28 -13.20 -10.44 -20.69
N GLN A 29 -12.14 -11.23 -20.46
CA GLN A 29 -10.77 -10.69 -20.32
C GLN A 29 -10.35 -9.95 -21.57
N GLN A 30 -10.51 -10.54 -22.76
CA GLN A 30 -10.14 -9.93 -24.02
C GLN A 30 -10.87 -8.61 -24.23
N LYS A 31 -12.20 -8.60 -24.05
CA LYS A 31 -13.02 -7.39 -24.15
C LYS A 31 -12.59 -6.31 -23.16
N ALA A 32 -12.33 -6.68 -21.90
CA ALA A 32 -11.88 -5.75 -20.87
C ALA A 32 -10.52 -5.13 -21.19
N ILE A 33 -9.58 -5.93 -21.73
CA ILE A 33 -8.26 -5.46 -22.16
C ILE A 33 -8.38 -4.49 -23.34
N GLU A 34 -9.21 -4.81 -24.32
CA GLU A 34 -9.43 -3.96 -25.50
C GLU A 34 -9.99 -2.59 -25.10
N GLU A 35 -11.07 -2.55 -24.32
CA GLU A 35 -11.69 -1.29 -23.90
C GLU A 35 -10.77 -0.46 -22.98
N ALA A 36 -10.06 -1.11 -22.05
CA ALA A 36 -9.11 -0.41 -21.20
C ALA A 36 -7.90 0.13 -21.99
N THR A 37 -7.48 -0.57 -23.06
CA THR A 37 -6.40 -0.09 -23.93
C THR A 37 -6.82 1.13 -24.75
N LYS A 38 -8.10 1.23 -25.16
CA LYS A 38 -8.63 2.44 -25.80
C LYS A 38 -8.54 3.65 -24.87
N ILE A 39 -8.92 3.49 -23.59
CA ILE A 39 -8.77 4.55 -22.58
C ILE A 39 -7.31 4.99 -22.49
N LEU A 40 -6.39 4.04 -22.33
CA LEU A 40 -4.96 4.34 -22.26
C LEU A 40 -4.49 5.12 -23.51
N ASN A 41 -4.83 4.66 -24.71
CA ASN A 41 -4.37 5.32 -25.95
C ASN A 41 -4.96 6.71 -26.15
N ASN A 42 -6.20 6.93 -25.71
CA ASN A 42 -6.90 8.19 -25.91
C ASN A 42 -6.59 9.23 -24.84
N GLU A 43 -6.20 8.82 -23.63
CA GLU A 43 -6.01 9.71 -22.48
C GLU A 43 -4.53 9.91 -22.09
N PHE A 44 -3.59 9.18 -22.70
CA PHE A 44 -2.18 9.29 -22.35
C PHE A 44 -1.54 10.56 -22.93
N PHE A 45 -1.48 11.61 -22.10
CA PHE A 45 -0.79 12.86 -22.39
C PHE A 45 0.12 13.26 -21.22
N TYR A 46 1.26 13.91 -21.51
CA TYR A 46 2.25 14.26 -20.48
C TYR A 46 1.78 15.30 -19.45
N ASP A 47 0.71 16.03 -19.74
CA ASP A 47 0.06 16.97 -18.82
C ASP A 47 -0.96 16.29 -17.89
N GLN A 48 -1.32 15.03 -18.14
CA GLN A 48 -2.23 14.25 -17.31
C GLN A 48 -1.55 13.63 -16.09
N ILE A 49 -2.38 13.24 -15.11
CA ILE A 49 -1.97 12.52 -13.91
C ILE A 49 -2.26 11.03 -14.12
N SER A 50 -1.26 10.17 -13.96
CA SER A 50 -1.36 8.74 -14.25
C SER A 50 -2.52 8.04 -13.52
N ILE A 51 -2.86 8.48 -12.30
CA ILE A 51 -3.93 7.89 -11.50
C ILE A 51 -5.32 8.09 -12.11
N VAL A 52 -5.53 9.15 -12.91
CA VAL A 52 -6.81 9.41 -13.58
C VAL A 52 -7.06 8.32 -14.63
N ILE A 53 -6.05 8.04 -15.46
CA ILE A 53 -6.11 6.98 -16.48
C ILE A 53 -6.25 5.61 -15.81
N ALA A 54 -5.46 5.33 -14.78
CA ALA A 54 -5.55 4.06 -14.04
C ALA A 54 -6.95 3.84 -13.44
N THR A 55 -7.59 4.90 -12.92
CA THR A 55 -8.95 4.85 -12.39
C THR A 55 -9.96 4.52 -13.50
N GLY A 56 -9.84 5.15 -14.67
CA GLY A 56 -10.65 4.85 -15.84
C GLY A 56 -10.52 3.39 -16.29
N ILE A 57 -9.28 2.90 -16.37
CA ILE A 57 -8.95 1.49 -16.67
C ILE A 57 -9.62 0.54 -15.66
N HIS A 58 -9.48 0.81 -14.35
CA HIS A 58 -10.11 -0.04 -13.33
C HIS A 58 -11.63 -0.05 -13.47
N ARG A 59 -12.25 1.11 -13.68
CA ARG A 59 -13.70 1.24 -13.81
C ARG A 59 -14.22 0.40 -14.97
N VAL A 60 -13.66 0.55 -16.17
CA VAL A 60 -14.16 -0.18 -17.36
C VAL A 60 -13.98 -1.70 -17.22
N ILE A 61 -12.88 -2.15 -16.61
CA ILE A 61 -12.67 -3.58 -16.38
C ILE A 61 -13.70 -4.13 -15.40
N LYS A 62 -13.98 -3.42 -14.29
CA LYS A 62 -15.01 -3.82 -13.32
C LYS A 62 -16.39 -3.91 -13.96
N GLU A 63 -16.75 -2.94 -14.79
CA GLU A 63 -18.03 -2.90 -15.50
C GLU A 63 -18.18 -4.07 -16.48
N ILE A 64 -17.16 -4.34 -17.31
CA ILE A 64 -17.21 -5.42 -18.30
C ILE A 64 -17.24 -6.80 -17.65
N THR A 65 -16.48 -6.98 -16.57
CA THR A 65 -16.36 -8.29 -15.90
C THR A 65 -17.45 -8.53 -14.86
N GLY A 66 -18.20 -7.51 -14.47
CA GLY A 66 -19.16 -7.57 -13.37
C GLY A 66 -18.52 -7.77 -11.99
N ASN A 67 -17.19 -7.67 -11.88
CA ASN A 67 -16.47 -7.84 -10.62
C ASN A 67 -16.09 -6.48 -10.02
N PRO A 68 -16.73 -6.04 -8.92
CA PRO A 68 -16.48 -4.72 -8.33
C PRO A 68 -15.11 -4.60 -7.63
N ASP A 69 -14.49 -5.72 -7.25
CA ASP A 69 -13.22 -5.75 -6.54
C ASP A 69 -12.30 -6.88 -7.04
N PRO A 70 -11.58 -6.67 -8.17
CA PRO A 70 -10.63 -7.64 -8.71
C PRO A 70 -9.52 -8.04 -7.72
N TYR A 71 -9.22 -7.19 -6.73
CA TYR A 71 -8.12 -7.42 -5.79
C TYR A 71 -8.54 -8.13 -4.50
N ARG A 72 -9.80 -8.51 -4.34
CA ARG A 72 -10.32 -9.04 -3.08
C ARG A 72 -9.49 -10.19 -2.51
N ALA A 73 -9.25 -11.24 -3.30
CA ALA A 73 -8.50 -12.42 -2.86
C ALA A 73 -7.04 -12.08 -2.52
N ILE A 74 -6.46 -11.14 -3.26
CA ILE A 74 -5.12 -10.60 -3.03
C ILE A 74 -5.06 -9.90 -1.67
N LYS A 75 -5.99 -8.97 -1.42
CA LYS A 75 -6.07 -8.21 -0.18
C LYS A 75 -6.30 -9.11 1.02
N GLU A 76 -7.16 -10.13 0.90
CA GLU A 76 -7.40 -11.11 1.97
C GLU A 76 -6.11 -11.86 2.35
N LYS A 77 -5.33 -12.29 1.37
CA LYS A 77 -4.03 -12.96 1.60
C LYS A 77 -3.02 -12.01 2.23
N GLU A 78 -2.90 -10.80 1.68
CA GLU A 78 -2.02 -9.75 2.17
C GLU A 78 -2.31 -9.41 3.64
N MET A 79 -3.58 -9.14 3.97
CA MET A 79 -4.02 -8.85 5.34
C MET A 79 -3.72 -10.01 6.30
N ALA A 80 -3.88 -11.27 5.86
CA ALA A 80 -3.57 -12.43 6.69
C ALA A 80 -2.09 -12.51 7.06
N ILE A 81 -1.20 -12.29 6.09
CA ILE A 81 0.26 -12.29 6.28
C ILE A 81 0.68 -11.10 7.16
N ALA A 82 0.18 -9.90 6.87
CA ALA A 82 0.48 -8.69 7.62
C ALA A 82 0.07 -8.84 9.10
N ARG A 83 -1.11 -9.41 9.38
CA ARG A 83 -1.59 -9.67 10.74
C ARG A 83 -0.67 -10.61 11.52
N GLU A 84 -0.20 -11.69 10.89
CA GLU A 84 0.69 -12.65 11.53
C GLU A 84 2.03 -11.98 11.89
N LEU A 85 2.63 -11.27 10.94
CA LEU A 85 3.87 -10.52 11.13
C LEU A 85 3.74 -9.46 12.23
N TYR A 86 2.64 -8.71 12.23
CA TYR A 86 2.38 -7.71 13.25
C TYR A 86 2.26 -8.32 14.65
N ARG A 87 1.58 -9.46 14.79
CA ARG A 87 1.49 -10.19 16.07
C ARG A 87 2.87 -10.62 16.56
N GLU A 88 3.72 -11.17 15.69
CA GLU A 88 5.08 -11.57 16.04
C GLU A 88 5.94 -10.39 16.52
N LEU A 89 5.86 -9.26 15.83
CA LEU A 89 6.61 -8.04 16.19
C LEU A 89 6.09 -7.44 17.50
N SER A 90 4.76 -7.38 17.67
CA SER A 90 4.11 -6.86 18.87
C SER A 90 4.44 -7.68 20.11
N LEU A 91 4.41 -9.01 20.03
CA LEU A 91 4.79 -9.90 21.14
C LEU A 91 6.25 -9.68 21.58
N ARG A 92 7.15 -9.40 20.64
CA ARG A 92 8.55 -9.07 20.94
C ARG A 92 8.67 -7.69 21.58
N ALA A 93 7.97 -6.69 21.05
CA ALA A 93 7.96 -5.34 21.62
C ALA A 93 7.38 -5.33 23.06
N GLU A 94 6.35 -6.12 23.33
CA GLU A 94 5.80 -6.33 24.66
C GLU A 94 6.79 -7.05 25.59
N ALA A 95 7.48 -8.08 25.12
CA ALA A 95 8.53 -8.76 25.90
C ALA A 95 9.68 -7.81 26.27
N VAL A 96 10.08 -6.92 25.35
CA VAL A 96 11.10 -5.89 25.60
C VAL A 96 10.59 -4.80 26.54
N SER A 97 9.34 -4.35 26.39
CA SER A 97 8.72 -3.32 27.23
C SER A 97 8.50 -3.79 28.66
N ARG A 98 8.09 -5.06 28.84
CA ARG A 98 7.99 -5.72 30.17
C ARG A 98 9.35 -5.81 30.87
N ARG A 99 10.44 -6.07 30.12
CA ARG A 99 11.81 -6.05 30.67
C ARG A 99 12.30 -4.64 31.04
N ARG A 100 11.74 -3.60 30.41
CA ARG A 100 12.10 -2.18 30.63
C ARG A 100 11.15 -1.43 31.57
N GLY A 101 10.09 -2.06 32.08
CA GLY A 101 9.15 -1.43 33.03
C GLY A 101 8.26 -0.32 32.44
N ARG A 102 8.23 -0.13 31.11
CA ARG A 102 7.43 0.94 30.45
C ARG A 102 5.97 0.50 30.33
N LYS A 103 5.04 1.26 30.92
CA LYS A 103 3.59 1.17 30.64
C LYS A 103 3.32 1.85 29.29
N ARG A 104 2.52 1.20 28.44
CA ARG A 104 2.09 1.61 27.08
C ARG A 104 1.34 2.97 26.99
N SER A 105 1.22 3.73 28.07
CA SER A 105 0.23 4.82 28.17
C SER A 105 0.70 6.18 27.64
N ASN A 106 1.98 6.37 27.37
CA ASN A 106 2.51 7.60 26.78
C ASN A 106 3.39 7.22 25.58
N LEU A 107 3.00 7.63 24.37
CA LEU A 107 3.90 7.65 23.22
C LEU A 107 4.95 8.73 23.50
N ASP A 108 6.16 8.32 23.87
CA ASP A 108 7.31 9.23 23.91
C ASP A 108 7.74 9.55 22.45
N SER A 109 8.53 10.59 22.22
CA SER A 109 9.00 11.00 20.88
C SER A 109 9.69 9.85 20.10
N ASP A 110 10.43 9.00 20.82
CA ASP A 110 11.07 7.79 20.26
C ASP A 110 10.05 6.77 19.74
N ASP A 111 8.83 6.74 20.31
CA ASP A 111 7.75 5.84 19.93
C ASP A 111 7.09 6.31 18.62
N LEU A 112 6.85 7.63 18.49
CA LEU A 112 6.31 8.21 17.24
C LEU A 112 7.29 8.01 16.06
N GLN A 113 8.57 8.31 16.26
CA GLN A 113 9.57 8.10 15.20
C GLN A 113 9.68 6.60 14.83
N GLY A 114 9.51 5.71 15.81
CA GLY A 114 9.40 4.27 15.59
C GLY A 114 8.20 3.90 14.72
N CYS A 115 7.00 4.40 15.05
CA CYS A 115 5.78 4.18 14.27
C CYS A 115 5.90 4.72 12.83
N LEU A 116 6.44 5.93 12.64
CA LEU A 116 6.64 6.49 11.30
C LEU A 116 7.56 5.61 10.43
N LYS A 117 8.67 5.12 11.01
CA LYS A 117 9.57 4.19 10.31
C LYS A 117 8.90 2.86 10.03
N LEU A 118 8.06 2.36 10.94
CA LEU A 118 7.35 1.11 10.76
C LEU A 118 6.31 1.21 9.64
N ALA A 119 5.49 2.25 9.63
CA ALA A 119 4.51 2.54 8.59
C ALA A 119 5.17 2.68 7.20
N ALA A 120 6.19 3.54 7.08
CA ALA A 120 6.92 3.73 5.83
C ALA A 120 7.54 2.43 5.31
N LYS A 121 8.02 1.58 6.22
CA LYS A 121 8.61 0.30 5.88
C LYS A 121 7.58 -0.71 5.41
N ALA A 122 6.41 -0.74 6.03
CA ALA A 122 5.32 -1.61 5.61
C ALA A 122 4.93 -1.34 4.15
N ASN A 123 4.95 -0.08 3.72
CA ASN A 123 4.69 0.29 2.31
C ASN A 123 5.77 -0.19 1.31
N THR A 124 6.95 -0.57 1.78
CA THR A 124 7.97 -1.20 0.91
C THR A 124 7.78 -2.70 0.74
N ILE A 125 6.83 -3.30 1.46
CA ILE A 125 6.67 -4.75 1.52
C ILE A 125 5.77 -5.22 0.39
N ASP A 126 6.36 -6.02 -0.48
CA ASP A 126 5.61 -6.92 -1.33
C ASP A 126 5.18 -8.16 -0.53
N PHE A 127 3.94 -8.14 -0.01
CA PHE A 127 3.37 -9.22 0.79
C PHE A 127 3.18 -10.54 0.02
N PHE A 128 3.43 -10.55 -1.30
CA PHE A 128 3.43 -11.77 -2.10
C PHE A 128 4.76 -12.53 -2.08
N ARG A 129 5.80 -11.96 -1.46
CA ARG A 129 7.08 -12.65 -1.25
C ARG A 129 7.01 -13.66 -0.12
N ASN A 130 8.02 -14.51 -0.03
CA ASN A 130 8.15 -15.46 1.06
C ASN A 130 8.14 -14.71 2.43
N PRO A 131 7.40 -15.20 3.45
CA PRO A 131 7.35 -14.57 4.77
C PRO A 131 8.72 -14.29 5.41
N GLY A 132 9.72 -15.13 5.15
CA GLY A 132 11.10 -14.91 5.61
C GLY A 132 11.73 -13.64 5.02
N VAL A 133 11.52 -13.40 3.73
CA VAL A 133 12.03 -12.19 3.03
C VAL A 133 11.33 -10.94 3.56
N ILE A 134 10.02 -11.02 3.80
CA ILE A 134 9.24 -9.92 4.35
C ILE A 134 9.72 -9.59 5.78
N ARG A 135 9.93 -10.62 6.59
CA ARG A 135 10.45 -10.50 7.96
C ARG A 135 11.83 -9.85 7.98
N ASP A 136 12.72 -10.27 7.09
CA ASP A 136 14.07 -9.71 7.01
C ASP A 136 14.03 -8.26 6.53
N ALA A 137 13.16 -7.94 5.55
CA ALA A 137 12.90 -6.57 5.16
C ALA A 137 12.49 -5.77 6.40
N LEU A 138 11.45 -6.20 7.15
CA LEU A 138 10.95 -5.58 8.39
C LEU A 138 11.97 -5.44 9.53
N ARG A 139 13.11 -6.14 9.50
CA ARG A 139 14.18 -5.98 10.50
C ARG A 139 15.30 -5.03 10.11
N LYS A 140 15.52 -4.79 8.82
CA LYS A 140 16.59 -3.90 8.36
C LYS A 140 16.42 -2.47 8.88
N PRO A 141 17.47 -1.77 9.31
CA PRO A 141 17.35 -0.36 9.66
C PRO A 141 16.82 0.42 8.45
N LEU A 142 15.92 1.36 8.69
CA LEU A 142 15.42 2.28 7.68
C LEU A 142 15.92 3.68 8.00
N SER A 143 16.52 4.33 7.01
CA SER A 143 16.90 5.73 7.03
C SER A 143 16.08 6.46 5.98
N PHE A 144 15.40 7.53 6.37
CA PHE A 144 14.72 8.38 5.42
C PHE A 144 15.73 9.21 4.63
N ALA A 145 15.54 9.30 3.31
CA ALA A 145 16.32 10.23 2.49
C ALA A 145 15.95 11.70 2.80
N ILE A 146 14.69 11.93 3.18
CA ILE A 146 14.15 13.20 3.66
C ILE A 146 13.39 12.87 4.95
N ASP A 147 13.87 13.36 6.10
CA ASP A 147 13.30 13.10 7.42
C ASP A 147 12.70 14.36 8.04
N ASP A 148 11.41 14.60 7.81
CA ASP A 148 10.67 15.72 8.41
C ASP A 148 9.92 15.30 9.70
N SER A 149 10.26 14.15 10.31
CA SER A 149 9.53 13.60 11.46
C SER A 149 9.45 14.56 12.65
N SER A 150 10.53 15.30 12.95
CA SER A 150 10.53 16.29 14.04
C SER A 150 9.64 17.50 13.77
N HIS A 151 9.55 17.93 12.51
CA HIS A 151 8.63 19.02 12.12
C HIS A 151 7.18 18.56 12.20
N PHE A 152 6.90 17.33 11.77
CA PHE A 152 5.60 16.71 11.91
C PHE A 152 5.18 16.58 13.38
N GLU A 153 6.05 16.08 14.25
CA GLU A 153 5.80 15.97 15.70
C GLU A 153 5.51 17.33 16.34
N THR A 154 6.23 18.38 15.93
CA THR A 154 5.97 19.74 16.43
C THR A 154 4.57 20.22 16.03
N LYS A 155 4.18 20.04 14.76
CA LYS A 155 2.85 20.41 14.28
C LYS A 155 1.72 19.64 14.95
N LEU A 156 1.96 18.38 15.34
CA LEU A 156 0.95 17.55 16.01
C LEU A 156 0.52 18.11 17.36
N LYS A 157 1.35 18.92 18.03
CA LYS A 157 1.04 19.53 19.34
C LYS A 157 -0.10 20.55 19.26
N ASP A 158 -0.28 21.18 18.10
CA ASP A 158 -1.21 22.30 17.91
C ASP A 158 -2.51 21.90 17.19
N VAL A 159 -2.71 20.61 16.90
CA VAL A 159 -3.88 20.12 16.17
C VAL A 159 -4.73 19.17 17.01
N SER A 160 -6.05 19.31 16.89
CA SER A 160 -7.01 18.42 17.56
C SER A 160 -7.58 17.35 16.63
N LYS A 161 -7.28 17.39 15.33
CA LYS A 161 -7.78 16.48 14.31
C LYS A 161 -6.68 16.19 13.29
N VAL A 162 -6.56 14.92 12.91
CA VAL A 162 -5.62 14.44 11.89
C VAL A 162 -6.41 13.67 10.84
N LEU A 163 -6.14 13.96 9.56
CA LEU A 163 -6.60 13.15 8.44
C LEU A 163 -5.46 12.21 8.03
N TYR A 164 -5.68 10.91 8.22
CA TYR A 164 -4.73 9.87 7.81
C TYR A 164 -5.21 9.24 6.49
N LEU A 165 -4.42 9.35 5.43
CA LEU A 165 -4.72 8.75 4.13
C LEU A 165 -3.93 7.44 4.01
N ALA A 166 -4.64 6.31 4.13
CA ALA A 166 -4.06 4.98 3.97
C ALA A 166 -3.87 4.61 2.49
N ASP A 167 -3.05 3.59 2.22
CA ASP A 167 -2.74 3.10 0.86
C ASP A 167 -3.14 1.64 0.67
N ASN A 168 -2.29 0.67 1.04
CA ASN A 168 -2.55 -0.76 0.83
C ASN A 168 -3.21 -1.47 2.03
N ALA A 169 -3.89 -2.58 1.75
CA ALA A 169 -4.70 -3.28 2.75
C ALA A 169 -3.87 -3.92 3.88
N GLY A 170 -2.67 -4.43 3.59
CA GLY A 170 -1.80 -5.03 4.59
C GLY A 170 -1.13 -4.02 5.52
N GLU A 171 -0.88 -2.81 5.02
CA GLU A 171 -0.18 -1.73 5.75
C GLU A 171 -0.94 -1.26 6.99
N ILE A 172 -2.26 -1.43 7.02
CA ILE A 172 -3.12 -0.99 8.13
C ILE A 172 -2.66 -1.50 9.51
N TYR A 173 -2.08 -2.70 9.59
CA TYR A 173 -1.58 -3.23 10.87
C TYR A 173 -0.36 -2.44 11.41
N PHE A 174 0.36 -1.77 10.52
CA PHE A 174 1.55 -0.99 10.82
C PHE A 174 1.25 0.52 10.91
N ASP A 175 0.12 0.97 10.34
CA ASP A 175 -0.36 2.35 10.44
C ASP A 175 -1.22 2.63 11.68
N LEU A 176 -1.89 1.61 12.23
CA LEU A 176 -2.78 1.73 13.40
C LEU A 176 -2.09 2.11 14.72
N PRO A 177 -0.90 1.58 15.07
CA PRO A 177 -0.21 1.92 16.32
C PRO A 177 0.29 3.37 16.35
#